data_AF-A0A2G6HJP2-F1
#
_entry.id   AF-A0A2G6HJP2-F1
#
_cell.length_a   1.000
_cell.length_b   1.000
_cell.length_c   1.000
_cell.angle_alpha   90.00
_cell.angle_beta   90.00
_cell.angle_gamma   90.00
#
_symmetry.space_group_name_H-M   'P 1'
#
loop_
_entity.id
_entity.type
_entity.pdbx_description
1 polymer ?
#
loop_
_entity_poly.entity_id
_entity_poly.type
_entity_poly.pdbx_seq_one_letter_code
_entity_poly.pdbx_strand_id
1 'polypeptide(L)'
;MKVLCRIAAITIFVSLLSIAPMAAATPAGDNIIITEVEYDLSTEEAESEWFELYNPTPFAIDLTGWTMQEGSGVSFTFPSFSLDAGSYAVVTNDAVDFHTRHPGVTVDIEMNPGGNGLLRLNNTGDVLTLRDGPVATGATVDFIAWESAAPGWTAGATTDLSVCRSSATDTDAPADLDSNCTPTPRSGPYVSNVFAEFSIDSVAGPEATSALPALVVSGRATQPLTVTLTDTLSGSASAGADYTFVSPATVTIPAGLYDSTPLPISGLTVVDDSDVEPDETIIFSLSVSGAPLAIDDANRDATIFAGLTYTIVNNDTTPTPPPADPDPDATPIVDDQATSPQATLANTGAPFAVFMALGAALIVASLVLYCVASREHTA
;
A
#
# COMPACT_ATOMS: atom_id res chain seq x y z
N MET A 1 49.94 -1.83 44.03
CA MET A 1 49.11 -2.13 42.84
C MET A 1 47.96 -1.13 42.80
N LYS A 2 48.05 -0.07 41.99
CA LYS A 2 46.94 0.87 41.72
C LYS A 2 46.72 0.83 40.22
N VAL A 3 45.61 0.22 39.80
CA VAL A 3 45.21 0.15 38.39
C VAL A 3 44.62 1.52 38.04
N LEU A 4 45.31 2.29 37.21
CA LEU A 4 44.76 3.52 36.61
C LEU A 4 43.94 3.11 35.37
N CYS A 5 42.61 3.21 35.48
CA CYS A 5 41.72 3.15 34.32
C CYS A 5 41.67 4.54 33.67
N ARG A 6 42.17 4.67 32.43
CA ARG A 6 42.03 5.90 31.62
C ARG A 6 40.78 5.76 30.75
N ILE A 7 39.78 6.61 30.99
CA ILE A 7 38.57 6.71 30.17
C ILE A 7 38.95 7.41 28.85
N ALA A 8 38.91 6.69 27.74
CA ALA A 8 38.98 7.29 26.41
C ALA A 8 37.58 7.79 26.04
N ALA A 9 37.43 9.11 25.87
CA ALA A 9 36.19 9.70 25.38
C ALA A 9 36.00 9.32 23.90
N ILE A 10 34.99 8.48 23.62
CA ILE A 10 34.55 8.17 22.26
C ILE A 10 33.61 9.29 21.85
N THR A 11 34.05 10.17 20.96
CA THR A 11 33.21 11.19 20.35
C THR A 11 32.31 10.51 19.32
N ILE A 12 31.04 10.28 19.66
CA ILE A 12 30.03 9.79 18.71
C ILE A 12 29.70 10.94 17.76
N PHE A 13 30.14 10.83 16.50
CA PHE A 13 29.65 11.69 15.42
C PHE A 13 28.23 11.21 15.08
N VAL A 14 27.22 11.81 15.69
CA VAL A 14 25.85 11.70 15.19
C VAL A 14 25.84 12.50 13.89
N SER A 15 25.92 11.79 12.76
CA SER A 15 25.55 12.37 11.48
C SER A 15 24.07 12.71 11.59
N LEU A 16 23.77 13.99 11.86
CA LEU A 16 22.45 14.52 11.54
C LEU A 16 22.32 14.37 10.03
N LEU A 17 21.49 13.43 9.60
CA LEU A 17 20.90 13.49 8.27
C LEU A 17 20.11 14.81 8.28
N SER A 18 20.69 15.88 7.73
CA SER A 18 19.94 17.10 7.44
C SER A 18 18.87 16.69 6.44
N ILE A 19 17.66 16.48 6.92
CA ILE A 19 16.48 16.55 6.06
C ILE A 19 16.45 18.02 5.65
N ALA A 20 16.97 18.33 4.47
CA ALA A 20 16.80 19.66 3.91
C ALA A 20 15.28 19.89 3.89
N PRO A 21 14.76 20.95 4.52
CA PRO A 21 13.36 21.28 4.34
C PRO A 21 13.13 21.42 2.84
N MET A 22 12.18 20.66 2.29
CA MET A 22 11.70 20.93 0.93
C MET A 22 11.33 22.41 0.88
N ALA A 23 11.92 23.12 -0.08
CA ALA A 23 11.57 24.51 -0.30
C ALA A 23 10.07 24.56 -0.57
N ALA A 24 9.33 25.34 0.24
CA ALA A 24 7.91 25.56 0.01
C ALA A 24 7.71 26.11 -1.40
N ALA A 25 6.72 25.59 -2.11
CA ALA A 25 6.44 26.01 -3.46
C ALA A 25 5.69 27.35 -3.44
N THR A 26 5.42 27.89 -4.63
CA THR A 26 4.64 29.13 -4.74
C THR A 26 3.16 28.78 -4.57
N PRO A 27 2.36 29.55 -3.79
CA PRO A 27 0.94 29.26 -3.63
C PRO A 27 0.19 29.17 -4.98
N ALA A 28 -0.84 28.32 -5.05
CA ALA A 28 -1.70 28.18 -6.22
C ALA A 28 -2.27 29.51 -6.72
N GLY A 29 -2.48 29.59 -8.04
CA GLY A 29 -3.13 30.72 -8.68
C GLY A 29 -2.19 31.87 -9.03
N ASP A 30 -0.96 31.86 -8.50
CA ASP A 30 0.09 32.81 -8.83
C ASP A 30 1.16 32.22 -9.75
N ASN A 31 1.16 30.90 -9.99
CA ASN A 31 2.15 30.22 -10.81
C ASN A 31 1.61 28.94 -11.47
N ILE A 32 2.44 28.30 -12.31
CA ILE A 32 2.20 27.01 -12.96
C ILE A 32 2.12 25.90 -11.93
N ILE A 33 1.19 24.96 -12.14
CA ILE A 33 1.04 23.77 -11.30
C ILE A 33 1.10 22.50 -12.14
N ILE A 34 1.58 21.40 -11.54
CA ILE A 34 1.61 20.04 -12.06
C ILE A 34 0.27 19.40 -11.75
N THR A 35 -0.55 19.13 -12.75
CA THR A 35 -1.95 18.73 -12.54
C THR A 35 -2.19 17.24 -12.62
N GLU A 36 -1.37 16.52 -13.37
CA GLU A 36 -1.56 15.11 -13.66
C GLU A 36 -0.21 14.46 -13.97
N VAL A 37 -0.01 13.23 -13.50
CA VAL A 37 1.13 12.39 -13.85
C VAL A 37 0.64 10.97 -14.07
N GLU A 38 0.87 10.44 -15.28
CA GLU A 38 0.70 9.02 -15.61
C GLU A 38 2.10 8.41 -15.71
N TYR A 39 2.48 7.65 -14.69
CA TYR A 39 3.83 7.09 -14.54
C TYR A 39 3.85 5.56 -14.71
N ASP A 40 2.74 4.86 -14.44
CA ASP A 40 2.66 3.40 -14.57
C ASP A 40 1.80 3.02 -15.78
N LEU A 41 2.44 2.53 -16.85
CA LEU A 41 1.81 2.25 -18.14
C LEU A 41 1.94 0.77 -18.51
N SER A 42 0.85 0.16 -19.01
CA SER A 42 0.79 -1.27 -19.31
C SER A 42 1.68 -1.73 -20.47
N THR A 43 2.16 -0.78 -21.26
CA THR A 43 3.15 -1.01 -22.32
C THR A 43 4.53 -0.62 -21.78
N GLU A 44 5.42 -1.61 -21.62
CA GLU A 44 6.80 -1.36 -21.13
C GLU A 44 7.55 -0.37 -22.03
N GLU A 45 7.76 0.85 -21.53
CA GLU A 45 9.00 1.39 -20.97
C GLU A 45 8.65 2.79 -20.40
N ALA A 46 9.52 3.37 -19.57
CA ALA A 46 9.39 4.75 -19.07
C ALA A 46 9.30 5.84 -20.19
N GLU A 47 9.33 5.42 -21.45
CA GLU A 47 9.27 6.21 -22.66
C GLU A 47 7.89 6.81 -22.92
N SER A 48 6.84 6.22 -22.35
CA SER A 48 5.45 6.65 -22.54
C SER A 48 4.92 7.55 -21.42
N GLU A 49 5.69 7.71 -20.35
CA GLU A 49 5.34 8.53 -19.19
C GLU A 49 5.13 9.99 -19.59
N TRP A 50 4.17 10.63 -18.92
CA TRP A 50 3.87 12.03 -19.18
C TRP A 50 3.33 12.72 -17.93
N PHE A 51 3.43 14.04 -17.97
CA PHE A 51 2.86 14.90 -16.95
C PHE A 51 2.21 16.12 -17.58
N GLU A 52 1.29 16.71 -16.85
CA GLU A 52 0.55 17.89 -17.25
C GLU A 52 0.94 19.10 -16.41
N LEU A 53 1.08 20.24 -17.08
CA LEU A 53 1.15 21.54 -16.43
C LEU A 53 -0.09 22.36 -16.74
N TYR A 54 -0.53 23.16 -15.77
CA TYR A 54 -1.62 24.12 -15.92
C TYR A 54 -1.19 25.50 -15.48
N ASN A 55 -1.59 26.52 -16.25
CA ASN A 55 -1.46 27.92 -15.88
C ASN A 55 -2.80 28.47 -15.34
N PRO A 56 -3.02 28.49 -14.02
CA PRO A 56 -4.24 29.06 -13.42
C PRO A 56 -4.28 30.60 -13.47
N THR A 57 -3.20 31.27 -13.86
CA THR A 57 -3.08 32.72 -13.78
C THR A 57 -3.78 33.42 -14.96
N PRO A 58 -4.10 34.72 -14.86
CA PRO A 58 -4.74 35.47 -15.95
C PRO A 58 -3.75 35.92 -17.04
N PHE A 59 -2.48 35.55 -16.96
CA PHE A 59 -1.43 35.97 -17.91
C PHE A 59 -0.67 34.76 -18.45
N ALA A 60 -0.11 34.89 -19.65
CA ALA A 60 0.84 33.89 -20.15
C ALA A 60 2.12 33.91 -19.30
N ILE A 61 2.66 32.73 -18.99
CA ILE A 61 3.91 32.55 -18.26
C ILE A 61 4.95 32.01 -19.25
N ASP A 62 6.14 32.63 -19.25
CA ASP A 62 7.28 32.15 -20.04
C ASP A 62 8.07 31.13 -19.21
N LEU A 63 8.09 29.89 -19.71
CA LEU A 63 8.76 28.75 -19.10
C LEU A 63 10.19 28.57 -19.64
N THR A 64 10.68 29.48 -20.49
CA THR A 64 12.01 29.36 -21.10
C THR A 64 13.10 29.21 -20.05
N GLY A 65 13.83 28.10 -20.07
CA GLY A 65 14.92 27.83 -19.14
C GLY A 65 14.50 27.38 -17.74
N TRP A 66 13.20 27.20 -17.49
CA TRP A 66 12.69 26.52 -16.30
C TRP A 66 13.11 25.05 -16.33
N THR A 67 13.09 24.39 -15.18
CA THR A 67 13.48 22.97 -15.10
C THR A 67 12.40 22.12 -14.45
N MET A 68 12.20 20.93 -15.02
CA MET A 68 11.49 19.83 -14.38
C MET A 68 12.52 18.81 -13.90
N GLN A 69 12.45 18.38 -12.64
CA GLN A 69 13.44 17.49 -12.04
C GLN A 69 12.76 16.35 -11.29
N GLU A 70 13.22 15.11 -11.53
CA GLU A 70 12.80 13.93 -10.78
C GLU A 70 13.65 13.75 -9.50
N GLY A 71 13.21 12.89 -8.58
CA GLY A 71 13.83 12.67 -7.28
C GLY A 71 15.24 12.08 -7.36
N SER A 72 15.58 11.40 -8.46
CA SER A 72 16.94 10.90 -8.74
C SER A 72 17.95 12.03 -9.02
N GLY A 73 17.45 13.21 -9.38
CA GLY A 73 18.23 14.39 -9.76
C GLY A 73 18.35 14.63 -11.26
N VAL A 74 17.90 13.71 -12.13
CA VAL A 74 17.78 13.96 -13.57
C VAL A 74 16.81 15.11 -13.81
N SER A 75 17.12 15.97 -14.78
CA SER A 75 16.30 17.15 -15.07
C SER A 75 16.18 17.42 -16.56
N PHE A 76 15.02 17.95 -16.92
CA PHE A 76 14.69 18.51 -18.22
C PHE A 76 14.65 20.04 -18.11
N THR A 77 15.23 20.73 -19.10
CA THR A 77 15.14 22.19 -19.20
C THR A 77 14.20 22.55 -20.33
N PHE A 78 13.18 23.35 -20.03
CA PHE A 78 12.21 23.79 -21.02
C PHE A 78 12.89 24.64 -22.10
N PRO A 79 12.61 24.38 -23.40
CA PRO A 79 13.04 25.22 -24.50
C PRO A 79 12.28 26.55 -24.47
N SER A 80 12.36 27.35 -25.54
CA SER A 80 11.49 28.53 -25.66
C SER A 80 10.03 28.08 -25.72
N PHE A 81 9.31 28.34 -24.63
CA PHE A 81 7.94 27.90 -24.46
C PHE A 81 7.20 28.86 -23.53
N SER A 82 6.00 29.29 -23.94
CA SER A 82 5.13 30.10 -23.11
C SER A 82 3.77 29.42 -23.02
N LEU A 83 3.27 29.29 -21.79
CA LEU A 83 1.97 28.70 -21.52
C LEU A 83 0.94 29.81 -21.29
N ASP A 84 -0.06 29.87 -22.18
CA ASP A 84 -1.13 30.86 -22.12
C ASP A 84 -1.95 30.77 -20.83
N ALA A 85 -2.60 31.87 -20.48
CA ALA A 85 -3.50 31.95 -19.34
C ALA A 85 -4.63 30.89 -19.44
N GLY A 86 -4.90 30.17 -18.35
CA GLY A 86 -5.93 29.14 -18.29
C GLY A 86 -5.71 27.95 -19.23
N SER A 87 -4.49 27.75 -19.72
CA SER A 87 -4.14 26.67 -20.65
C SER A 87 -3.32 25.57 -19.98
N TYR A 88 -3.40 24.39 -20.58
CA TYR A 88 -2.67 23.19 -20.20
C TYR A 88 -1.53 22.89 -21.18
N ALA A 89 -0.44 22.32 -20.66
CA ALA A 89 0.65 21.78 -21.45
C ALA A 89 0.88 20.30 -21.11
N VAL A 90 0.87 19.45 -22.13
CA VAL A 90 1.23 18.03 -22.03
C VAL A 90 2.71 17.89 -22.35
N VAL A 91 3.45 17.30 -21.41
CA VAL A 91 4.88 17.01 -21.53
C VAL A 91 5.10 15.51 -21.41
N THR A 92 5.68 14.90 -22.44
CA THR A 92 5.87 13.44 -22.53
C THR A 92 7.28 13.09 -23.00
N ASN A 93 7.68 11.85 -22.76
CA ASN A 93 8.92 11.28 -23.28
C ASN A 93 8.81 10.87 -24.76
N ASP A 94 7.67 10.32 -25.20
CA ASP A 94 7.40 9.87 -26.58
C ASP A 94 6.03 10.36 -27.04
N ALA A 95 6.02 11.30 -28.00
CA ALA A 95 4.77 11.83 -28.51
C ALA A 95 3.99 10.80 -29.33
N VAL A 96 4.65 9.91 -30.07
CA VAL A 96 3.99 8.93 -30.94
C VAL A 96 3.21 7.92 -30.10
N ASP A 97 3.81 7.42 -29.03
CA ASP A 97 3.13 6.50 -28.12
C ASP A 97 1.98 7.19 -27.38
N PHE A 98 2.22 8.40 -26.86
CA PHE A 98 1.17 9.21 -26.23
C PHE A 98 -0.07 9.35 -27.13
N HIS A 99 0.11 9.67 -28.43
CA HIS A 99 -1.02 9.79 -29.36
C HIS A 99 -1.73 8.47 -29.67
N THR A 100 -1.07 7.32 -29.47
CA THR A 100 -1.70 6.00 -29.60
C THR A 100 -2.70 5.77 -28.47
N ARG A 101 -2.39 6.24 -27.27
CA ARG A 101 -3.24 6.14 -26.06
C ARG A 101 -4.27 7.26 -25.94
N HIS A 102 -3.92 8.47 -26.39
CA HIS A 102 -4.79 9.66 -26.36
C HIS A 102 -5.01 10.26 -27.77
N PRO A 103 -5.77 9.58 -28.66
CA PRO A 103 -5.95 10.03 -30.03
C PRO A 103 -6.57 11.44 -30.12
N GLY A 104 -5.90 12.33 -30.85
CA GLY A 104 -6.38 13.68 -31.10
C GLY A 104 -6.03 14.72 -30.02
N VAL A 105 -5.29 14.32 -28.99
CA VAL A 105 -4.74 15.23 -27.98
C VAL A 105 -3.37 15.74 -28.44
N THR A 106 -3.18 17.06 -28.42
CA THR A 106 -1.90 17.67 -28.80
C THR A 106 -0.87 17.57 -27.68
N VAL A 107 0.32 17.08 -27.99
CA VAL A 107 1.53 17.18 -27.16
C VAL A 107 2.21 18.54 -27.36
N ASP A 108 2.54 19.25 -26.28
CA ASP A 108 3.21 20.56 -26.35
C ASP A 108 4.73 20.41 -26.31
N ILE A 109 5.24 19.48 -25.49
CA ILE A 109 6.67 19.23 -25.33
C ILE A 109 6.94 17.73 -25.33
N GLU A 110 7.85 17.30 -26.21
CA GLU A 110 8.47 15.99 -26.16
C GLU A 110 9.89 16.17 -25.59
N MET A 111 10.15 15.61 -24.41
CA MET A 111 11.40 15.85 -23.67
C MET A 111 12.63 15.24 -24.35
N ASN A 112 12.44 14.16 -25.11
CA ASN A 112 13.51 13.50 -25.85
C ASN A 112 13.04 13.03 -27.24
N PRO A 113 12.90 13.93 -28.22
CA PRO A 113 12.40 13.59 -29.54
C PRO A 113 13.23 12.47 -30.21
N GLY A 114 12.63 11.29 -30.35
CA GLY A 114 13.25 10.12 -30.98
C GLY A 114 14.30 9.39 -30.13
N GLY A 115 14.31 9.57 -28.81
CA GLY A 115 15.16 8.85 -27.89
C GLY A 115 14.37 8.06 -26.84
N ASN A 116 15.06 7.29 -26.01
CA ASN A 116 14.48 6.41 -24.99
C ASN A 116 13.89 7.21 -23.80
N GLY A 117 13.27 8.38 -23.94
CA GLY A 117 12.81 9.22 -22.81
C GLY A 117 13.95 9.88 -22.00
N LEU A 118 13.64 10.94 -21.25
CA LEU A 118 14.61 11.70 -20.42
C LEU A 118 14.33 11.55 -18.93
N LEU A 119 13.11 11.86 -18.50
CA LEU A 119 12.68 11.60 -17.12
C LEU A 119 12.20 10.13 -17.03
N ARG A 120 12.28 9.57 -15.83
CA ARG A 120 11.95 8.19 -15.46
C ARG A 120 11.10 8.22 -14.21
N LEU A 121 9.82 8.50 -14.38
CA LEU A 121 8.83 8.68 -13.34
C LEU A 121 8.57 7.32 -12.66
N ASN A 122 9.31 7.03 -11.60
CA ASN A 122 9.39 5.68 -11.05
C ASN A 122 8.05 5.15 -10.49
N ASN A 123 7.62 3.97 -10.94
CA ASN A 123 6.39 3.29 -10.49
C ASN A 123 6.40 2.93 -9.00
N THR A 124 7.57 2.84 -8.36
CA THR A 124 7.69 2.60 -6.91
C THR A 124 7.76 3.89 -6.09
N GLY A 125 7.60 5.04 -6.74
CA GLY A 125 7.61 6.35 -6.12
C GLY A 125 8.73 7.26 -6.57
N ASP A 126 8.34 8.50 -6.84
CA ASP A 126 9.22 9.59 -7.19
C ASP A 126 8.68 10.94 -6.70
N VAL A 127 9.52 11.97 -6.82
CA VAL A 127 9.17 13.37 -6.60
C VAL A 127 9.44 14.14 -7.88
N LEU A 128 8.41 14.77 -8.45
CA LEU A 128 8.53 15.63 -9.63
C LEU A 128 8.47 17.09 -9.20
N THR A 129 9.54 17.84 -9.48
CA THR A 129 9.70 19.24 -9.03
C THR A 129 9.85 20.19 -10.21
N LEU A 130 8.98 21.20 -10.28
CA LEU A 130 9.08 22.33 -11.20
C LEU A 130 9.87 23.48 -10.57
N ARG A 131 10.82 24.07 -11.31
CA ARG A 131 11.60 25.23 -10.87
C ARG A 131 11.59 26.36 -11.88
N ASP A 132 11.56 27.60 -11.41
CA ASP A 132 11.56 28.83 -12.22
C ASP A 132 12.93 29.22 -12.80
N GLY A 133 13.74 28.22 -13.15
CA GLY A 133 15.07 28.39 -13.71
C GLY A 133 15.92 27.12 -13.59
N PRO A 134 17.25 27.22 -13.75
CA PRO A 134 18.16 26.10 -13.62
C PRO A 134 18.14 25.48 -12.21
N VAL A 135 18.31 24.16 -12.10
CA VAL A 135 18.30 23.41 -10.81
C VAL A 135 19.14 24.06 -9.70
N ALA A 136 20.28 24.65 -10.03
CA ALA A 136 21.19 25.26 -9.05
C ALA A 136 20.71 26.60 -8.47
N THR A 137 19.80 27.30 -9.15
CA THR A 137 19.45 28.71 -8.83
C THR A 137 17.97 29.01 -8.86
N GLY A 138 17.15 28.22 -9.55
CA GLY A 138 15.70 28.37 -9.63
C GLY A 138 15.01 27.99 -8.32
N ALA A 139 14.04 28.79 -7.93
CA ALA A 139 13.13 28.48 -6.84
C ALA A 139 12.18 27.34 -7.24
N THR A 140 11.78 26.53 -6.27
CA THR A 140 10.70 25.55 -6.48
C THR A 140 9.39 26.31 -6.69
N VAL A 141 8.74 26.03 -7.81
CA VAL A 141 7.43 26.59 -8.17
C VAL A 141 6.33 25.68 -7.67
N ASP A 142 6.48 24.39 -7.94
CA ASP A 142 5.55 23.34 -7.58
C ASP A 142 6.31 22.01 -7.45
N PHE A 143 5.77 21.06 -6.68
CA PHE A 143 6.18 19.68 -6.72
C PHE A 143 4.99 18.76 -6.42
N ILE A 144 5.09 17.53 -6.90
CA ILE A 144 4.23 16.44 -6.46
C ILE A 144 5.08 15.21 -6.13
N ALA A 145 4.55 14.33 -5.29
CA ALA A 145 5.16 13.05 -4.98
C ALA A 145 4.10 11.96 -4.93
N TRP A 146 4.48 10.73 -5.29
CA TRP A 146 3.59 9.57 -5.30
C TRP A 146 4.26 8.35 -4.65
N GLU A 147 3.45 7.33 -4.35
CA GLU A 147 3.90 6.04 -3.82
C GLU A 147 4.80 6.16 -2.59
N SER A 148 4.47 7.09 -1.69
CA SER A 148 5.22 7.36 -0.46
C SER A 148 6.66 7.84 -0.65
N ALA A 149 7.02 8.37 -1.83
CA ALA A 149 8.34 8.93 -2.10
C ALA A 149 8.68 10.14 -1.21
N ALA A 150 7.66 10.83 -0.68
CA ALA A 150 7.81 11.87 0.32
C ALA A 150 6.88 11.64 1.54
N PRO A 151 7.26 12.09 2.76
CA PRO A 151 6.44 11.88 3.95
C PRO A 151 5.01 12.41 3.79
N GLY A 152 4.03 11.53 3.93
CA GLY A 152 2.60 11.85 3.82
C GLY A 152 2.04 11.88 2.40
N TRP A 153 2.88 11.78 1.36
CA TRP A 153 2.47 11.73 -0.04
C TRP A 153 2.22 10.29 -0.48
N THR A 154 1.03 9.78 -0.17
CA THR A 154 0.67 8.36 -0.40
C THR A 154 -0.17 8.13 -1.65
N ALA A 155 -0.57 9.20 -2.34
CA ALA A 155 -1.27 9.12 -3.61
C ALA A 155 -0.49 8.24 -4.59
N GLY A 156 -1.21 7.47 -5.38
CA GLY A 156 -0.64 6.64 -6.42
C GLY A 156 -1.70 6.12 -7.36
N ALA A 157 -1.25 5.41 -8.37
CA ALA A 157 -2.07 4.96 -9.48
C ALA A 157 -1.76 3.50 -9.78
N THR A 158 -2.84 2.75 -9.99
CA THR A 158 -2.77 1.48 -10.73
C THR A 158 -2.40 1.75 -12.18
N THR A 159 -1.93 0.72 -12.87
CA THR A 159 -1.48 0.81 -14.26
C THR A 159 -2.53 1.46 -15.16
N ASP A 160 -2.07 2.36 -16.04
CA ASP A 160 -2.85 3.15 -16.99
C ASP A 160 -3.78 4.22 -16.34
N LEU A 161 -3.55 4.55 -15.06
CA LEU A 161 -4.18 5.67 -14.37
C LEU A 161 -3.15 6.71 -13.92
N SER A 162 -3.65 7.88 -13.53
CA SER A 162 -2.83 9.00 -13.10
C SER A 162 -2.95 9.26 -11.61
N VAL A 163 -1.92 9.86 -11.04
CA VAL A 163 -2.08 10.73 -9.88
C VAL A 163 -2.45 12.11 -10.40
N CYS A 164 -3.50 12.72 -9.85
CA CYS A 164 -3.98 14.02 -10.32
C CYS A 164 -4.29 14.96 -9.16
N ARG A 165 -4.24 16.26 -9.41
CA ARG A 165 -4.66 17.25 -8.41
C ARG A 165 -6.17 17.32 -8.31
N SER A 166 -6.76 17.09 -7.15
CA SER A 166 -8.21 17.21 -6.90
C SER A 166 -8.83 18.58 -7.24
N SER A 167 -8.02 19.64 -7.36
CA SER A 167 -8.45 20.96 -7.82
C SER A 167 -7.29 21.79 -8.37
N ALA A 168 -7.58 22.94 -8.97
CA ALA A 168 -6.55 23.93 -9.33
C ALA A 168 -5.97 24.70 -8.13
N THR A 169 -6.46 24.43 -6.91
CA THR A 169 -5.86 24.94 -5.67
C THR A 169 -4.73 24.01 -5.24
N ASP A 170 -3.64 24.64 -4.86
CA ASP A 170 -2.37 24.08 -4.43
C ASP A 170 -2.09 24.59 -3.03
N THR A 171 -1.96 23.68 -2.09
CA THR A 171 -1.60 23.99 -0.71
C THR A 171 -0.26 23.35 -0.32
N ASP A 172 0.51 22.87 -1.30
CA ASP A 172 1.73 22.07 -1.10
C ASP A 172 1.48 20.86 -0.18
N ALA A 173 0.27 20.29 -0.22
CA ALA A 173 -0.16 19.25 0.70
C ALA A 173 -0.53 17.97 -0.04
N PRO A 174 -0.28 16.78 0.55
CA PRO A 174 -0.74 15.52 0.00
C PRO A 174 -2.25 15.46 -0.28
N ALA A 175 -3.04 16.22 0.48
CA ALA A 175 -4.49 16.30 0.32
C ALA A 175 -4.94 16.97 -1.00
N ASP A 176 -4.02 17.62 -1.71
CA ASP A 176 -4.29 18.20 -3.02
C ASP A 176 -4.33 17.14 -4.11
N LEU A 177 -3.69 15.97 -3.91
CA LEU A 177 -3.66 14.88 -4.87
C LEU A 177 -4.72 13.81 -4.60
N ASP A 178 -5.19 13.22 -5.68
CA ASP A 178 -6.04 12.05 -5.70
C ASP A 178 -5.33 10.89 -6.41
N SER A 179 -5.61 9.69 -5.92
CA SER A 179 -5.18 8.42 -6.50
C SER A 179 -6.11 7.98 -7.63
N ASN A 180 -5.60 7.12 -8.51
CA ASN A 180 -6.38 6.39 -9.52
C ASN A 180 -7.29 7.31 -10.37
N CYS A 181 -6.79 8.47 -10.75
CA CYS A 181 -7.53 9.37 -11.62
C CYS A 181 -7.59 8.80 -13.03
N THR A 182 -8.75 8.95 -13.69
CA THR A 182 -8.82 8.69 -15.13
C THR A 182 -7.93 9.71 -15.84
N PRO A 183 -7.01 9.30 -16.73
CA PRO A 183 -6.16 10.26 -17.42
C PRO A 183 -6.97 11.25 -18.28
N THR A 184 -6.74 12.55 -18.11
CA THR A 184 -7.55 13.62 -18.74
C THR A 184 -6.71 14.73 -19.39
N PRO A 185 -5.77 14.38 -20.30
CA PRO A 185 -4.83 15.35 -20.83
C PRO A 185 -5.54 16.51 -21.54
N ARG A 186 -5.09 17.72 -21.22
CA ARG A 186 -5.57 19.05 -21.62
C ARG A 186 -6.95 19.45 -21.14
N SER A 187 -7.68 18.56 -20.47
CA SER A 187 -9.06 18.82 -20.10
C SER A 187 -9.34 18.19 -18.76
N GLY A 188 -9.05 18.91 -17.68
CA GLY A 188 -9.68 18.61 -16.39
C GLY A 188 -11.18 18.35 -16.62
N PRO A 189 -11.75 17.33 -15.95
CA PRO A 189 -11.73 17.31 -14.51
C PRO A 189 -10.87 16.20 -13.93
N TYR A 190 -10.19 16.56 -12.85
CA TYR A 190 -9.41 15.69 -11.97
C TYR A 190 -10.31 14.73 -11.18
N VAL A 191 -10.96 13.81 -11.90
CA VAL A 191 -11.92 12.89 -11.31
C VAL A 191 -11.18 11.65 -10.86
N SER A 192 -10.97 11.56 -9.54
CA SER A 192 -10.56 10.33 -8.88
C SER A 192 -11.60 9.24 -9.11
N ASN A 193 -11.14 8.05 -9.52
CA ASN A 193 -11.96 6.86 -9.40
C ASN A 193 -11.94 6.39 -7.94
N VAL A 194 -13.08 5.87 -7.48
CA VAL A 194 -13.15 5.19 -6.18
C VAL A 194 -13.13 3.70 -6.45
N PHE A 195 -12.13 3.01 -5.92
CA PHE A 195 -12.01 1.55 -6.05
C PHE A 195 -12.37 0.88 -4.74
N ALA A 196 -13.07 -0.25 -4.85
CA ALA A 196 -13.42 -1.08 -3.71
C ALA A 196 -13.32 -2.56 -4.06
N GLU A 197 -12.77 -3.34 -3.14
CA GLU A 197 -12.70 -4.80 -3.24
C GLU A 197 -12.78 -5.41 -1.83
N PHE A 198 -12.80 -6.74 -1.70
CA PHE A 198 -12.64 -7.37 -0.39
C PHE A 198 -11.21 -7.24 0.13
N SER A 199 -11.07 -6.93 1.42
CA SER A 199 -9.81 -7.16 2.13
C SER A 199 -9.65 -8.65 2.42
N ILE A 200 -8.44 -9.15 2.23
CA ILE A 200 -8.05 -10.54 2.54
C ILE A 200 -7.40 -10.68 3.93
N ASP A 201 -7.42 -9.64 4.76
CA ASP A 201 -6.84 -9.70 6.12
C ASP A 201 -7.65 -10.60 7.06
N SER A 202 -8.94 -10.78 6.77
CA SER A 202 -9.86 -11.61 7.56
C SER A 202 -10.72 -12.49 6.65
N VAL A 203 -10.16 -13.66 6.30
CA VAL A 203 -10.81 -14.68 5.46
C VAL A 203 -11.26 -15.91 6.26
N ALA A 204 -10.97 -15.96 7.55
CA ALA A 204 -11.41 -17.01 8.45
C ALA A 204 -11.47 -16.51 9.90
N GLY A 205 -12.30 -17.15 10.72
CA GLY A 205 -12.33 -16.90 12.15
C GLY A 205 -13.12 -17.98 12.87
N PRO A 206 -12.87 -18.19 14.18
CA PRO A 206 -13.65 -19.13 14.97
C PRO A 206 -15.10 -18.66 15.09
N GLU A 207 -15.99 -19.56 15.50
CA GLU A 207 -17.28 -19.17 16.07
C GLU A 207 -17.11 -18.10 17.17
N ALA A 208 -18.12 -17.23 17.32
CA ALA A 208 -18.08 -15.99 18.11
C ALA A 208 -17.06 -14.91 17.69
N THR A 209 -16.38 -15.05 16.56
CA THR A 209 -15.37 -14.07 16.13
C THR A 209 -15.95 -12.68 15.82
N SER A 210 -15.16 -11.65 16.15
CA SER A 210 -15.36 -10.27 15.68
C SER A 210 -14.44 -9.89 14.53
N ALA A 211 -13.50 -10.76 14.16
CA ALA A 211 -12.66 -10.63 12.98
C ALA A 211 -13.47 -11.10 11.76
N LEU A 212 -14.24 -10.16 11.20
CA LEU A 212 -15.11 -10.38 10.05
C LEU A 212 -14.50 -9.74 8.80
N PRO A 213 -14.92 -10.19 7.61
CA PRO A 213 -14.54 -9.56 6.35
C PRO A 213 -14.80 -8.05 6.32
N ALA A 214 -13.94 -7.34 5.61
CA ALA A 214 -14.09 -5.93 5.32
C ALA A 214 -13.90 -5.69 3.82
N LEU A 215 -14.33 -4.53 3.35
CA LEU A 215 -13.86 -3.99 2.08
C LEU A 215 -12.54 -3.25 2.30
N VAL A 216 -11.74 -3.08 1.27
CA VAL A 216 -10.70 -2.07 1.19
C VAL A 216 -11.10 -1.05 0.11
N VAL A 217 -10.91 0.23 0.40
CA VAL A 217 -11.36 1.34 -0.45
C VAL A 217 -10.22 2.32 -0.69
N SER A 218 -10.10 2.84 -1.91
CA SER A 218 -9.17 3.93 -2.26
C SER A 218 -9.82 4.96 -3.19
N GLY A 219 -9.22 6.15 -3.26
CA GLY A 219 -9.68 7.28 -4.07
C GLY A 219 -10.53 8.28 -3.29
N ARG A 220 -11.05 9.30 -3.98
CA ARG A 220 -11.87 10.37 -3.38
C ARG A 220 -13.36 10.21 -3.69
N ALA A 221 -14.15 9.91 -2.66
CA ALA A 221 -15.60 9.98 -2.72
C ALA A 221 -16.08 11.40 -2.39
N THR A 222 -16.59 12.15 -3.38
CA THR A 222 -17.14 13.50 -3.17
C THR A 222 -18.55 13.49 -2.56
N GLN A 223 -19.22 12.35 -2.60
CA GLN A 223 -20.52 12.07 -1.99
C GLN A 223 -20.55 10.61 -1.54
N PRO A 224 -21.49 10.19 -0.67
CA PRO A 224 -21.62 8.79 -0.32
C PRO A 224 -21.87 7.90 -1.53
N LEU A 225 -21.14 6.77 -1.61
CA LEU A 225 -21.25 5.74 -2.63
C LEU A 225 -21.67 4.42 -1.99
N THR A 226 -22.14 3.46 -2.79
CA THR A 226 -22.69 2.21 -2.28
C THR A 226 -22.21 1.00 -3.06
N VAL A 227 -21.70 0.00 -2.34
CA VAL A 227 -21.37 -1.34 -2.85
C VAL A 227 -22.47 -2.31 -2.43
N THR A 228 -22.92 -3.16 -3.34
CA THR A 228 -23.86 -4.24 -3.02
C THR A 228 -23.09 -5.52 -2.74
N LEU A 229 -23.24 -6.04 -1.52
CA LEU A 229 -22.68 -7.29 -1.05
C LEU A 229 -23.75 -8.38 -1.12
N THR A 230 -23.47 -9.47 -1.83
CA THR A 230 -24.37 -10.60 -1.97
C THR A 230 -23.72 -11.85 -1.43
N ASP A 231 -24.36 -12.50 -0.47
CA ASP A 231 -24.10 -13.91 -0.16
C ASP A 231 -24.70 -14.76 -1.28
N THR A 232 -23.84 -15.52 -1.95
CA THR A 232 -24.16 -16.33 -3.12
C THR A 232 -24.86 -17.64 -2.77
N LEU A 233 -24.90 -18.01 -1.47
CA LEU A 233 -25.46 -19.27 -0.97
C LEU A 233 -24.81 -20.52 -1.58
N SER A 234 -23.59 -20.40 -2.12
CA SER A 234 -22.81 -21.53 -2.63
C SER A 234 -21.79 -22.08 -1.62
N GLY A 235 -21.67 -21.44 -0.46
CA GLY A 235 -20.88 -21.95 0.66
C GLY A 235 -21.55 -23.13 1.36
N SER A 236 -20.87 -23.70 2.35
CA SER A 236 -21.41 -24.82 3.15
C SER A 236 -22.23 -24.35 4.36
N ALA A 237 -21.98 -23.13 4.85
CA ALA A 237 -22.68 -22.57 6.00
C ALA A 237 -24.14 -22.23 5.65
N SER A 238 -25.01 -22.41 6.63
CA SER A 238 -26.45 -22.18 6.62
C SER A 238 -26.82 -20.87 7.34
N ALA A 239 -27.37 -19.91 6.60
CA ALA A 239 -27.88 -18.67 7.18
C ALA A 239 -28.93 -18.90 8.28
N GLY A 240 -28.69 -18.31 9.45
CA GLY A 240 -29.51 -18.40 10.66
C GLY A 240 -29.08 -19.51 11.63
N ALA A 241 -28.34 -20.52 11.17
CA ALA A 241 -27.67 -21.49 12.03
C ALA A 241 -26.26 -20.97 12.36
N ASP A 242 -25.43 -20.77 11.33
CA ASP A 242 -23.98 -20.57 11.53
C ASP A 242 -23.59 -19.09 11.40
N TYR A 243 -24.42 -18.29 10.73
CA TYR A 243 -24.26 -16.84 10.63
C TYR A 243 -25.59 -16.12 10.44
N THR A 244 -25.65 -14.84 10.83
CA THR A 244 -26.75 -13.93 10.47
C THR A 244 -26.25 -12.87 9.50
N PHE A 245 -26.90 -12.76 8.35
CA PHE A 245 -26.65 -11.73 7.34
C PHE A 245 -27.89 -11.51 6.47
N VAL A 246 -28.20 -10.26 6.13
CA VAL A 246 -29.31 -9.93 5.22
C VAL A 246 -28.74 -9.74 3.81
N SER A 247 -29.00 -10.70 2.92
CA SER A 247 -28.49 -10.69 1.54
C SER A 247 -29.58 -10.30 0.53
N PRO A 248 -29.30 -9.39 -0.44
CA PRO A 248 -28.09 -8.57 -0.53
C PRO A 248 -28.09 -7.44 0.50
N ALA A 249 -26.90 -7.06 0.98
CA ALA A 249 -26.68 -5.90 1.84
C ALA A 249 -26.02 -4.75 1.05
N THR A 250 -26.22 -3.52 1.51
CA THR A 250 -25.53 -2.35 0.97
C THR A 250 -24.48 -1.87 1.95
N VAL A 251 -23.22 -1.82 1.50
CA VAL A 251 -22.12 -1.17 2.21
C VAL A 251 -22.02 0.26 1.70
N THR A 252 -22.12 1.25 2.60
CA THR A 252 -22.00 2.66 2.26
C THR A 252 -20.56 3.12 2.46
N ILE A 253 -19.95 3.66 1.41
CA ILE A 253 -18.68 4.39 1.46
C ILE A 253 -19.03 5.86 1.69
N PRO A 254 -18.74 6.46 2.85
CA PRO A 254 -18.97 7.89 3.08
C PRO A 254 -18.19 8.79 2.10
N ALA A 255 -18.57 10.07 2.05
CA ALA A 255 -17.71 11.05 1.37
C ALA A 255 -16.38 11.20 2.15
N GLY A 256 -15.26 11.19 1.44
CA GLY A 256 -13.94 11.22 2.05
C GLY A 256 -12.83 10.88 1.06
N LEU A 257 -11.59 11.05 1.50
CA LEU A 257 -10.39 10.56 0.83
C LEU A 257 -9.98 9.23 1.48
N TYR A 258 -9.74 8.23 0.65
CA TYR A 258 -9.40 6.88 1.08
C TYR A 258 -8.07 6.46 0.46
N ASP A 259 -7.22 5.84 1.28
CA ASP A 259 -5.93 5.27 0.89
C ASP A 259 -5.84 3.87 1.49
N SER A 260 -6.10 2.86 0.65
CA SER A 260 -6.20 1.44 1.03
C SER A 260 -6.90 1.22 2.37
N THR A 261 -8.03 1.90 2.57
CA THR A 261 -8.67 2.03 3.88
C THR A 261 -9.69 0.91 4.10
N PRO A 262 -9.58 0.12 5.18
CA PRO A 262 -10.56 -0.91 5.49
C PRO A 262 -11.92 -0.32 5.87
N LEU A 263 -13.00 -0.86 5.29
CA LEU A 263 -14.38 -0.50 5.59
C LEU A 263 -15.15 -1.76 6.04
N PRO A 264 -15.57 -1.84 7.31
CA PRO A 264 -16.21 -3.05 7.84
C PRO A 264 -17.57 -3.33 7.20
N ILE A 265 -17.86 -4.61 6.98
CA ILE A 265 -19.18 -5.05 6.55
C ILE A 265 -20.11 -5.08 7.75
N SER A 266 -21.17 -4.28 7.71
CA SER A 266 -22.16 -4.22 8.77
C SER A 266 -23.23 -5.30 8.61
N GLY A 267 -23.69 -5.86 9.74
CA GLY A 267 -24.82 -6.79 9.77
C GLY A 267 -24.48 -8.26 9.47
N LEU A 268 -23.20 -8.60 9.31
CA LEU A 268 -22.70 -9.97 9.38
C LEU A 268 -22.34 -10.31 10.83
N THR A 269 -22.80 -11.45 11.33
CA THR A 269 -22.35 -12.02 12.60
C THR A 269 -22.21 -13.53 12.46
N VAL A 270 -21.12 -14.12 12.93
CA VAL A 270 -20.96 -15.57 13.07
C VAL A 270 -21.65 -15.99 14.37
N VAL A 271 -22.45 -17.05 14.31
CA VAL A 271 -23.15 -17.61 15.47
C VAL A 271 -22.16 -18.43 16.28
N ASP A 272 -22.33 -18.41 17.60
CA ASP A 272 -21.57 -19.24 18.54
C ASP A 272 -22.54 -20.28 19.08
N ASP A 273 -22.20 -21.56 18.97
CA ASP A 273 -23.00 -22.61 19.55
C ASP A 273 -22.17 -23.61 20.36
N SER A 274 -22.51 -24.90 20.29
CA SER A 274 -21.84 -25.95 21.07
C SER A 274 -21.73 -27.26 20.28
N ASP A 275 -22.11 -27.24 19.01
CA ASP A 275 -22.18 -28.40 18.15
C ASP A 275 -20.80 -28.67 17.54
N VAL A 276 -20.36 -29.93 17.61
CA VAL A 276 -19.07 -30.32 17.01
C VAL A 276 -19.29 -30.66 15.54
N GLU A 277 -18.98 -29.70 14.69
CA GLU A 277 -19.14 -29.78 13.24
C GLU A 277 -17.84 -29.48 12.46
N PRO A 278 -17.77 -29.74 11.14
CA PRO A 278 -16.61 -29.33 10.34
C PRO A 278 -16.59 -27.81 10.12
N ASP A 279 -15.43 -27.26 9.78
CA ASP A 279 -15.33 -25.88 9.30
C ASP A 279 -16.26 -25.65 8.10
N GLU A 280 -16.91 -24.49 8.10
CA GLU A 280 -17.89 -24.11 7.09
C GLU A 280 -17.51 -22.82 6.36
N THR A 281 -18.20 -22.51 5.27
CA THR A 281 -17.85 -21.37 4.42
C THR A 281 -19.07 -20.55 4.04
N ILE A 282 -18.88 -19.23 4.01
CA ILE A 282 -19.78 -18.26 3.38
C ILE A 282 -19.07 -17.73 2.11
N ILE A 283 -19.78 -17.65 0.99
CA ILE A 283 -19.21 -17.16 -0.28
C ILE A 283 -19.94 -15.89 -0.71
N PHE A 284 -19.21 -14.77 -0.72
CA PHE A 284 -19.71 -13.46 -1.08
C PHE A 284 -19.27 -12.99 -2.46
N SER A 285 -20.05 -12.08 -3.04
CA SER A 285 -19.71 -11.32 -4.26
C SER A 285 -20.07 -9.84 -4.12
N LEU A 286 -19.29 -8.96 -4.76
CA LEU A 286 -19.54 -7.53 -4.84
C LEU A 286 -20.16 -7.14 -6.18
N SER A 287 -20.97 -6.08 -6.17
CA SER A 287 -21.41 -5.39 -7.37
C SER A 287 -21.65 -3.90 -7.12
N VAL A 288 -21.42 -3.09 -8.15
CA VAL A 288 -21.60 -1.64 -8.15
C VAL A 288 -22.31 -1.21 -9.44
N SER A 289 -23.00 -0.07 -9.42
CA SER A 289 -23.66 0.47 -10.61
C SER A 289 -23.22 1.90 -10.90
N GLY A 290 -22.26 2.06 -11.82
CA GLY A 290 -21.86 3.34 -12.39
C GLY A 290 -20.67 4.02 -11.72
N ALA A 291 -20.06 4.95 -12.46
CA ALA A 291 -18.95 5.79 -12.02
C ALA A 291 -19.37 6.77 -10.90
N PRO A 292 -18.42 7.22 -10.05
CA PRO A 292 -16.98 6.96 -10.09
C PRO A 292 -16.54 5.68 -9.36
N LEU A 293 -17.47 4.85 -8.88
CA LEU A 293 -17.14 3.63 -8.13
C LEU A 293 -16.96 2.42 -9.05
N ALA A 294 -15.85 1.72 -8.91
CA ALA A 294 -15.58 0.44 -9.58
C ALA A 294 -15.15 -0.64 -8.57
N ILE A 295 -15.43 -1.90 -8.91
CA ILE A 295 -14.75 -3.04 -8.26
C ILE A 295 -13.45 -3.26 -8.99
N ASP A 296 -12.36 -2.85 -8.38
CA ASP A 296 -11.01 -2.82 -8.96
C ASP A 296 -9.97 -2.88 -7.84
N ASP A 297 -8.69 -2.93 -8.21
CA ASP A 297 -7.55 -3.04 -7.30
C ASP A 297 -7.42 -1.79 -6.43
N ALA A 298 -8.06 -1.84 -5.25
CA ALA A 298 -8.13 -0.70 -4.35
C ALA A 298 -6.86 -0.57 -3.51
N ASN A 299 -6.14 -1.68 -3.30
CA ASN A 299 -4.97 -1.73 -2.43
C ASN A 299 -3.64 -1.66 -3.20
N ARG A 300 -3.68 -1.76 -4.54
CA ARG A 300 -2.55 -1.72 -5.49
C ARG A 300 -1.61 -2.93 -5.37
N ASP A 301 -2.15 -4.11 -5.12
CA ASP A 301 -1.39 -5.39 -5.06
C ASP A 301 -1.45 -6.21 -6.36
N ALA A 302 -2.04 -5.64 -7.41
CA ALA A 302 -2.31 -6.24 -8.73
C ALA A 302 -3.33 -7.39 -8.72
N THR A 303 -4.04 -7.60 -7.62
CA THR A 303 -5.13 -8.57 -7.48
C THR A 303 -6.45 -7.84 -7.23
N ILE A 304 -7.54 -8.38 -7.78
CA ILE A 304 -8.88 -7.82 -7.58
C ILE A 304 -9.75 -8.88 -6.89
N PHE A 305 -10.17 -8.61 -5.66
CA PHE A 305 -11.07 -9.48 -4.91
C PHE A 305 -12.52 -9.03 -5.01
N ALA A 306 -13.18 -9.34 -6.14
CA ALA A 306 -14.61 -9.13 -6.33
C ALA A 306 -15.49 -10.15 -5.59
N GLY A 307 -14.90 -11.25 -5.13
CA GLY A 307 -15.54 -12.33 -4.37
C GLY A 307 -14.68 -12.75 -3.19
N LEU A 308 -15.30 -13.25 -2.13
CA LEU A 308 -14.60 -13.72 -0.94
C LEU A 308 -15.23 -15.01 -0.42
N THR A 309 -14.38 -15.98 -0.09
CA THR A 309 -14.78 -17.13 0.75
C THR A 309 -14.33 -16.84 2.18
N TYR A 310 -15.27 -16.78 3.11
CA TYR A 310 -14.99 -16.65 4.53
C TYR A 310 -15.23 -17.99 5.22
N THR A 311 -14.21 -18.50 5.92
CA THR A 311 -14.31 -19.77 6.66
C THR A 311 -14.70 -19.53 8.12
N ILE A 312 -15.82 -20.12 8.54
CA ILE A 312 -16.20 -20.27 9.94
C ILE A 312 -15.46 -21.50 10.45
N VAL A 313 -14.54 -21.29 11.39
CA VAL A 313 -13.75 -22.35 12.00
C VAL A 313 -14.50 -22.84 13.23
N ASN A 314 -14.80 -24.13 13.28
CA ASN A 314 -15.41 -24.70 14.46
C ASN A 314 -14.42 -24.65 15.63
N ASN A 315 -14.82 -24.05 16.74
CA ASN A 315 -14.00 -23.91 17.94
C ASN A 315 -14.40 -24.88 19.07
N ASP A 316 -15.46 -25.66 18.87
CA ASP A 316 -16.00 -26.60 19.84
C ASP A 316 -15.21 -27.91 19.92
N THR A 317 -15.34 -28.55 21.09
CA THR A 317 -14.74 -29.85 21.34
C THR A 317 -15.78 -30.82 21.88
N THR A 318 -15.64 -32.09 21.52
CA THR A 318 -16.49 -33.13 22.09
C THR A 318 -16.35 -33.11 23.61
N PRO A 319 -17.46 -33.08 24.38
CA PRO A 319 -17.40 -33.10 25.84
C PRO A 319 -16.55 -34.29 26.29
N THR A 320 -15.61 -34.06 27.21
CA THR A 320 -14.86 -35.17 27.80
C THR A 320 -15.85 -36.08 28.52
N PRO A 321 -15.86 -37.40 28.23
CA PRO A 321 -16.73 -38.29 28.96
C PRO A 321 -16.38 -38.19 30.45
N PRO A 322 -17.39 -38.26 31.35
CA PRO A 322 -17.11 -38.28 32.78
C PRO A 322 -16.08 -39.38 33.06
N PRO A 323 -15.16 -39.17 34.03
CA PRO A 323 -14.23 -40.23 34.42
C PRO A 323 -15.05 -41.48 34.70
N ALA A 324 -14.66 -42.60 34.09
CA ALA A 324 -15.33 -43.88 34.30
C ALA A 324 -15.49 -44.07 35.81
N ASP A 325 -16.73 -44.28 36.26
CA ASP A 325 -17.00 -44.66 37.65
C ASP A 325 -16.08 -45.85 37.96
N PRO A 326 -15.20 -45.77 38.97
CA PRO A 326 -14.37 -46.91 39.33
C PRO A 326 -15.29 -48.09 39.56
N ASP A 327 -15.25 -49.06 38.63
CA ASP A 327 -16.04 -50.28 38.72
C ASP A 327 -15.81 -50.88 40.11
N PRO A 328 -16.83 -50.90 41.00
CA PRO A 328 -16.68 -51.44 42.34
C PRO A 328 -16.46 -52.95 42.32
N ASP A 329 -16.57 -53.61 41.15
CA ASP A 329 -16.38 -55.05 40.94
C ASP A 329 -15.09 -55.41 40.18
N ALA A 330 -14.18 -54.43 39.98
CA ALA A 330 -12.83 -54.72 39.50
C ALA A 330 -12.04 -55.49 40.58
N THR A 331 -12.22 -56.81 40.63
CA THR A 331 -11.44 -57.70 41.49
C THR A 331 -9.95 -57.56 41.15
N PRO A 332 -9.06 -57.39 42.14
CA PRO A 332 -7.63 -57.32 41.87
C PRO A 332 -7.13 -58.68 41.40
N ILE A 333 -6.72 -58.77 40.13
CA ILE A 333 -5.95 -59.90 39.64
C ILE A 333 -4.55 -59.79 40.26
N VAL A 334 -4.23 -60.69 41.18
CA VAL A 334 -2.88 -60.91 41.67
C VAL A 334 -2.15 -61.74 40.60
N ASP A 335 -1.38 -61.07 39.74
CA ASP A 335 -0.42 -61.74 38.87
C ASP A 335 0.94 -61.82 39.58
N ASP A 336 1.13 -62.92 40.30
CA ASP A 336 2.44 -63.37 40.78
C ASP A 336 3.08 -64.19 39.65
N GLN A 337 3.87 -63.56 38.78
CA GLN A 337 5.05 -64.17 38.15
C GLN A 337 6.03 -63.09 37.68
N ALA A 338 7.14 -63.00 38.39
CA ALA A 338 8.36 -62.36 37.90
C ALA A 338 9.04 -63.25 36.86
N THR A 339 9.28 -62.74 35.65
CA THR A 339 10.42 -63.18 34.80
C THR A 339 11.21 -61.98 34.26
N SER A 340 12.52 -62.17 34.31
CA SER A 340 13.66 -61.26 34.10
C SER A 340 13.72 -60.57 32.72
N PRO A 341 14.44 -59.44 32.57
CA PRO A 341 14.35 -58.56 31.41
C PRO A 341 15.30 -58.99 30.29
N GLN A 342 14.81 -59.04 29.05
CA GLN A 342 15.65 -58.97 27.86
C GLN A 342 15.36 -57.69 27.08
N ALA A 343 16.44 -56.97 26.84
CA ALA A 343 16.51 -55.67 26.20
C ALA A 343 16.05 -55.70 24.74
N THR A 344 15.38 -54.63 24.30
CA THR A 344 15.53 -54.14 22.93
C THR A 344 15.58 -52.61 22.94
N LEU A 345 16.46 -52.07 22.10
CA LEU A 345 17.04 -50.73 22.20
C LEU A 345 16.03 -49.58 22.14
N ALA A 346 16.19 -48.62 23.03
CA ALA A 346 15.69 -47.25 22.82
C ALA A 346 16.56 -46.59 21.73
N ASN A 347 15.96 -46.33 20.58
CA ASN A 347 16.52 -45.40 19.61
C ASN A 347 16.15 -43.99 20.07
N THR A 348 17.13 -43.26 20.61
CA THR A 348 17.02 -41.84 20.92
C THR A 348 17.02 -41.04 19.61
N GLY A 349 15.83 -40.86 19.02
CA GLY A 349 15.59 -39.86 17.99
C GLY A 349 15.38 -38.49 18.65
N ALA A 350 16.43 -37.68 18.65
CA ALA A 350 16.37 -36.28 19.04
C ALA A 350 15.33 -35.50 18.20
N PRO A 351 14.68 -34.45 18.74
CA PRO A 351 13.95 -33.52 17.90
C PRO A 351 14.93 -32.73 17.03
N PHE A 352 14.86 -32.94 15.72
CA PHE A 352 15.40 -32.02 14.72
C PHE A 352 14.50 -30.77 14.70
N ALA A 353 14.96 -29.69 15.32
CA ALA A 353 14.42 -28.36 15.07
C ALA A 353 14.84 -27.93 13.66
N VAL A 354 13.86 -27.83 12.75
CA VAL A 354 14.05 -27.24 11.43
C VAL A 354 13.76 -25.75 11.54
N PHE A 355 14.77 -24.95 11.19
CA PHE A 355 14.68 -23.52 10.94
C PHE A 355 13.81 -23.26 9.71
N MET A 356 12.79 -22.41 9.85
CA MET A 356 12.36 -21.52 8.78
C MET A 356 12.09 -20.13 9.36
N ALA A 357 12.53 -19.15 8.59
CA ALA A 357 12.72 -17.76 8.96
C ALA A 357 11.41 -16.97 9.00
N LEU A 358 11.25 -16.11 10.01
CA LEU A 358 10.50 -14.88 9.89
C LEU A 358 11.42 -13.74 10.35
N GLY A 359 11.70 -12.81 9.44
CA GLY A 359 12.46 -11.60 9.72
C GLY A 359 11.55 -10.52 10.29
N ALA A 360 12.04 -9.83 11.31
CA ALA A 360 11.73 -8.42 11.55
C ALA A 360 12.89 -7.82 12.35
N ALA A 361 13.53 -6.84 11.74
CA ALA A 361 14.64 -6.09 12.31
C ALA A 361 14.12 -5.09 13.35
N LEU A 362 14.77 -5.02 14.51
CA LEU A 362 14.88 -3.77 15.24
C LEU A 362 16.28 -3.65 15.85
N ILE A 363 16.99 -2.63 15.40
CA ILE A 363 18.38 -2.32 15.74
C ILE A 363 18.43 -1.77 17.16
N VAL A 364 19.13 -2.47 18.07
CA VAL A 364 19.65 -1.89 19.32
C VAL A 364 21.14 -2.20 19.40
N ALA A 365 21.97 -1.19 19.12
CA ALA A 365 23.41 -1.30 19.22
C ALA A 365 23.85 -1.50 20.69
N SER A 366 24.46 -2.65 20.99
CA SER A 366 25.11 -2.94 22.28
C SER A 366 26.63 -2.93 22.10
N LEU A 367 27.30 -2.08 22.88
CA LEU A 367 28.74 -1.80 22.83
C LEU A 367 29.55 -2.96 23.47
N VAL A 368 30.42 -3.63 22.70
CA VAL A 368 31.36 -4.65 23.24
C VAL A 368 32.72 -4.01 23.51
N LEU A 369 33.15 -4.05 24.77
CA LEU A 369 34.43 -3.53 25.26
C LEU A 369 35.52 -4.62 25.11
N TYR A 370 36.50 -4.43 24.23
CA TYR A 370 37.68 -5.30 24.14
C TYR A 370 38.81 -4.77 25.03
N CYS A 371 39.27 -5.60 25.98
CA CYS A 371 40.47 -5.37 26.78
C CYS A 371 41.56 -6.31 26.25
N VAL A 372 42.59 -5.79 25.56
CA VAL A 372 43.74 -6.59 25.10
C VAL A 372 44.87 -6.47 26.13
N ALA A 373 45.23 -7.60 26.74
CA ALA A 373 46.44 -7.73 27.55
C ALA A 373 47.66 -7.97 26.63
N SER A 374 48.59 -7.01 26.61
CA SER A 374 49.92 -7.20 25.99
C SER A 374 50.92 -7.58 27.08
N ARG A 375 51.58 -8.73 26.92
CA ARG A 375 52.75 -9.15 27.72
C ARG A 375 54.01 -8.46 27.17
N GLU A 376 54.72 -7.76 28.04
CA GLU A 376 56.10 -7.35 27.79
C GLU A 376 57.03 -8.57 27.73
N HIS A 377 57.88 -8.63 26.71
CA HIS A 377 59.16 -9.32 26.78
C HIS A 377 60.24 -8.33 26.35
N THR A 378 61.05 -7.93 27.32
CA THR A 378 62.32 -7.23 27.14
C THR A 378 63.44 -8.24 26.93
N ALA A 379 64.17 -8.08 25.83
CA ALA A 379 65.61 -8.26 25.69
C ALA A 379 66.05 -7.57 24.40
#